data_AF-A0AAW9KG64-F1
#
_entry.id   AF-A0AAW9KG64-F1
#
_cell.length_a   1.000
_cell.length_b   1.000
_cell.length_c   1.000
_cell.angle_alpha   90.00
_cell.angle_beta   90.00
_cell.angle_gamma   90.00
#
_symmetry.space_group_name_H-M   'P 1'
#
loop_
_entity.id
_entity.type
_entity.pdbx_description
1 polymer ?
#
loop_
_entity_poly.entity_id
_entity_poly.type
_entity_poly.pdbx_seq_one_letter_code
_entity_poly.pdbx_strand_id
1 'polypeptide(L)'
;MENSSKKQGLLPILSNENVNFKREIVAGVTTFLTMAYIIAVNPNILSQTGMPAGALVTATCLTAAMACILMGLFANLPFALASGMGLNAFFAFSVVIGMGISWQTALTAVFIEGIIFILLSLFKVREAVVNAI
;
A
#
# COMPACT_ATOMS: atom_id res chain seq x y z
N MET A 1 -4.47 -38.33 6.85
CA MET A 1 -4.80 -38.20 8.29
C MET A 1 -4.71 -36.72 8.61
N GLU A 2 -5.62 -35.88 8.15
CA GLU A 2 -7.06 -35.76 8.45
C GLU A 2 -7.27 -34.47 9.26
N ASN A 3 -8.06 -33.58 8.67
CA ASN A 3 -8.70 -32.41 9.27
C ASN A 3 -7.85 -31.37 10.03
N SER A 4 -7.42 -30.33 9.31
CA SER A 4 -7.42 -28.98 9.88
C SER A 4 -8.12 -28.00 8.92
N SER A 5 -9.32 -28.38 8.48
CA SER A 5 -10.34 -27.43 8.00
C SER A 5 -10.96 -26.73 9.21
N LYS A 6 -10.13 -26.08 10.03
CA LYS A 6 -10.63 -25.15 11.05
C LYS A 6 -10.81 -23.84 10.30
N LYS A 7 -12.07 -23.52 9.95
CA LYS A 7 -12.48 -22.25 9.31
C LYS A 7 -11.54 -21.13 9.76
N GLN A 8 -10.66 -20.68 8.88
CA GLN A 8 -9.93 -19.43 9.12
C GLN A 8 -11.00 -18.35 9.22
N GLY A 9 -11.33 -17.95 10.45
CA GLY A 9 -12.23 -16.84 10.70
C GLY A 9 -11.65 -15.56 10.11
N LEU A 10 -12.43 -14.48 10.14
CA LEU A 10 -12.04 -13.17 9.59
C LEU A 10 -10.71 -12.61 10.18
N LEU A 11 -10.26 -13.15 11.32
CA LEU A 11 -9.09 -12.68 12.09
C LEU A 11 -8.16 -13.87 12.46
N PRO A 12 -7.42 -14.45 11.50
CA PRO A 12 -6.51 -15.58 11.72
C PRO A 12 -5.41 -15.29 12.76
N ILE A 13 -5.01 -14.03 12.93
CA ILE A 13 -4.00 -13.58 13.92
C ILE A 13 -4.40 -13.92 15.37
N LEU A 14 -5.70 -13.89 15.69
CA LEU A 14 -6.21 -14.14 17.05
C LEU A 14 -6.32 -15.63 17.40
N SER A 15 -6.28 -16.51 16.39
CA SER A 15 -6.37 -17.95 16.58
C SER A 15 -4.99 -18.61 16.70
N ASN A 16 -3.91 -17.84 16.63
CA ASN A 16 -2.55 -18.33 16.66
C ASN A 16 -2.00 -18.31 18.10
N GLU A 17 -1.89 -19.49 18.71
CA GLU A 17 -1.46 -19.66 20.10
C GLU A 17 0.03 -19.31 20.34
N ASN A 18 0.82 -19.14 19.27
CA ASN A 18 2.25 -18.81 19.35
C ASN A 18 2.58 -17.30 19.22
N VAL A 19 1.58 -16.43 19.25
CA VAL A 19 1.78 -14.97 19.10
C VAL A 19 2.32 -14.35 20.38
N ASN A 20 3.47 -13.69 20.30
CA ASN A 20 4.05 -12.94 21.39
C ASN A 20 3.78 -11.43 21.22
N PHE A 21 2.81 -10.90 21.95
CA PHE A 21 2.40 -9.49 21.87
C PHE A 21 3.54 -8.49 22.06
N LYS A 22 4.49 -8.77 22.96
CA LYS A 22 5.64 -7.87 23.16
C LYS A 22 6.51 -7.81 21.91
N ARG A 23 6.74 -8.96 21.27
CA ARG A 23 7.52 -9.04 20.02
C ARG A 23 6.80 -8.33 18.87
N GLU A 24 5.49 -8.52 18.74
CA GLU A 24 4.68 -7.87 17.70
C GLU A 24 4.68 -6.35 17.83
N ILE A 25 4.51 -5.81 19.04
CA ILE A 25 4.55 -4.36 19.28
C ILE A 25 5.93 -3.80 18.92
N VAL A 26 7.01 -4.44 19.38
CA VAL A 26 8.37 -3.99 19.08
C VAL A 26 8.64 -4.05 17.57
N ALA A 27 8.26 -5.14 16.90
CA ALA A 27 8.40 -5.27 15.45
C ALA A 27 7.62 -4.18 14.71
N GLY A 28 6.37 -3.92 15.10
CA GLY A 28 5.54 -2.87 14.51
C GLY A 28 6.14 -1.48 14.69
N VAL A 29 6.64 -1.15 15.89
CA VAL A 29 7.30 0.14 16.15
C VAL A 29 8.60 0.25 15.35
N THR A 30 9.43 -0.79 15.30
CA THR A 30 10.65 -0.79 14.49
C THR A 30 10.33 -0.56 13.02
N THR A 31 9.37 -1.29 12.46
CA THR A 31 8.96 -1.13 11.07
C THR A 31 8.39 0.27 10.81
N PHE A 32 7.55 0.80 11.70
CA PHE A 32 7.05 2.17 11.60
C PHE A 32 8.19 3.19 11.55
N LEU A 33 9.15 3.10 12.47
CA LEU A 33 10.29 4.01 12.51
C LEU A 33 11.16 3.93 11.24
N THR A 34 11.32 2.75 10.64
CA THR A 34 12.07 2.61 9.38
C THR A 34 11.41 3.33 8.20
N MET A 35 10.09 3.49 8.21
CA MET A 35 9.33 4.17 7.15
C MET A 35 8.86 5.58 7.53
N ALA A 36 9.08 6.02 8.76
CA ALA A 36 8.58 7.30 9.28
C ALA A 36 9.08 8.51 8.46
N TYR A 37 10.22 8.39 7.78
CA TYR A 37 10.73 9.43 6.88
C TYR A 37 9.73 9.80 5.78
N ILE A 38 8.85 8.87 5.36
CA ILE A 38 7.81 9.09 4.35
C ILE A 38 6.88 10.23 4.75
N ILE A 39 6.62 10.39 6.06
CA ILE A 39 5.74 11.44 6.61
C ILE A 39 6.26 12.83 6.26
N ALA A 40 7.58 13.01 6.18
CA ALA A 40 8.21 14.28 5.81
C ALA A 40 8.49 14.37 4.30
N VAL A 41 8.99 13.29 3.70
CA VAL A 41 9.50 13.32 2.31
C VAL A 41 8.36 13.31 1.29
N ASN A 42 7.29 12.53 1.52
CA ASN A 42 6.21 12.45 0.53
C ASN A 42 5.50 13.80 0.31
N PRO A 43 5.10 14.54 1.36
CA PRO A 43 4.55 15.89 1.19
C PRO A 43 5.55 16.87 0.58
N ASN A 44 6.84 16.76 0.91
CA ASN A 44 7.87 17.63 0.35
C ASN A 44 8.03 17.47 -1.17
N ILE A 45 7.88 16.24 -1.69
CA ILE A 45 7.89 15.97 -3.13
C ILE A 45 6.59 16.44 -3.78
N LEU A 46 5.45 15.95 -3.29
CA LEU A 46 4.15 16.16 -3.94
C LEU A 46 3.64 17.61 -3.81
N SER A 47 4.02 18.35 -2.77
CA SER A 47 3.63 19.77 -2.65
C SER A 47 4.25 20.66 -3.72
N GLN A 48 5.36 20.25 -4.35
CA GLN A 48 5.97 20.99 -5.46
C GLN A 48 5.07 21.01 -6.71
N THR A 49 4.09 20.11 -6.81
CA THR A 49 3.10 20.13 -7.89
C THR A 49 1.91 21.05 -7.62
N GLY A 50 1.92 21.79 -6.49
CA GLY A 50 0.81 22.64 -6.03
C GLY A 50 -0.22 21.91 -5.15
N MET A 51 0.06 20.68 -4.71
CA MET A 51 -0.82 19.97 -3.78
C MET A 51 -0.63 20.45 -2.32
N PRO A 52 -1.70 20.53 -1.52
CA PRO A 52 -1.60 20.98 -0.13
C PRO A 52 -0.87 19.96 0.76
N ALA A 53 0.29 20.35 1.30
CA ALA A 53 1.16 19.48 2.09
C ALA A 53 0.47 18.84 3.31
N GLY A 54 -0.37 19.59 4.02
CA GLY A 54 -1.11 19.07 5.18
C GLY A 54 -2.05 17.91 4.81
N ALA A 55 -2.78 18.05 3.71
CA ALA A 55 -3.66 16.99 3.21
C ALA A 55 -2.86 15.75 2.75
N LEU A 56 -1.67 15.96 2.15
CA LEU A 56 -0.78 14.88 1.72
C LEU A 56 -0.26 14.05 2.90
N VAL A 57 0.11 14.69 4.01
CA VAL A 57 0.48 14.00 5.26
C VAL A 57 -0.68 13.13 5.73
N THR A 58 -1.86 13.73 5.90
CA THR A 58 -3.05 13.03 6.40
C THR A 58 -3.43 11.87 5.51
N ALA A 59 -3.48 12.07 4.19
CA ALA A 59 -3.80 11.04 3.22
C ALA A 59 -2.81 9.87 3.32
N THR A 60 -1.51 10.16 3.31
CA THR A 60 -0.46 9.13 3.37
C THR A 60 -0.54 8.30 4.64
N CYS A 61 -0.63 8.96 5.80
CA CYS A 61 -0.69 8.28 7.10
C CYS A 61 -1.97 7.45 7.23
N LEU A 62 -3.12 7.99 6.82
CA LEU A 62 -4.40 7.31 6.92
C LEU A 62 -4.45 6.08 6.00
N THR A 63 -4.05 6.22 4.73
CA THR A 63 -4.07 5.10 3.78
C THR A 63 -3.05 4.04 4.14
N ALA A 64 -1.85 4.43 4.62
CA ALA A 64 -0.83 3.47 5.06
C ALA A 64 -1.28 2.71 6.31
N ALA A 65 -1.89 3.38 7.29
CA ALA A 65 -2.45 2.73 8.46
C ALA A 65 -3.55 1.73 8.07
N MET A 66 -4.50 2.13 7.22
CA MET A 66 -5.54 1.24 6.72
C MET A 66 -4.95 0.04 5.96
N ALA A 67 -4.00 0.26 5.05
CA ALA A 67 -3.36 -0.81 4.28
C ALA A 67 -2.61 -1.79 5.18
N CYS A 68 -1.83 -1.31 6.15
CA CYS A 68 -1.12 -2.15 7.11
C CYS A 68 -2.10 -2.96 7.99
N ILE A 69 -3.19 -2.35 8.45
CA ILE A 69 -4.23 -3.04 9.21
C ILE A 69 -4.87 -4.14 8.36
N LEU A 70 -5.21 -3.85 7.10
CA LEU A 70 -5.79 -4.84 6.20
C LEU A 70 -4.84 -6.02 5.95
N MET A 71 -3.55 -5.74 5.76
CA MET A 71 -2.52 -6.79 5.60
C MET A 71 -2.36 -7.64 6.85
N GLY A 72 -2.35 -7.04 8.03
CA GLY A 72 -2.23 -7.75 9.31
C GLY A 72 -3.47 -8.59 9.64
N LEU A 73 -4.67 -8.03 9.47
CA LEU A 73 -5.91 -8.67 9.89
C LEU A 73 -6.45 -9.68 8.87
N PHE A 74 -6.48 -9.32 7.58
CA PHE A 74 -7.09 -10.17 6.55
C PHE A 74 -6.07 -11.06 5.84
N ALA A 75 -4.90 -10.52 5.50
CA ALA A 75 -3.89 -11.30 4.78
C ALA A 75 -2.99 -12.12 5.73
N ASN A 76 -2.92 -11.76 7.01
CA ASN A 76 -2.02 -12.36 8.01
C ASN A 76 -0.55 -12.37 7.54
N LEU A 77 -0.13 -11.27 6.90
CA LEU A 77 1.21 -11.11 6.34
C LEU A 77 1.91 -9.93 7.02
N PRO A 78 3.19 -10.09 7.45
CA PRO A 78 3.95 -9.04 8.12
C PRO A 78 4.52 -8.02 7.11
N PHE A 79 3.65 -7.45 6.27
CA PHE A 79 4.01 -6.47 5.25
C PHE A 79 3.49 -5.09 5.63
N ALA A 80 4.42 -4.15 5.78
CA ALA A 80 4.08 -2.76 5.98
C ALA A 80 3.99 -2.05 4.62
N LEU A 81 2.85 -1.40 4.39
CA LEU A 81 2.52 -0.76 3.13
C LEU A 81 2.48 0.76 3.33
N ALA A 82 3.26 1.47 2.51
CA ALA A 82 3.34 2.91 2.48
C ALA A 82 3.53 3.40 1.04
N SER A 83 3.78 4.69 0.84
CA SER A 83 3.93 5.27 -0.49
C SER A 83 5.20 4.79 -1.20
N GLY A 84 5.07 4.42 -2.48
CA GLY A 84 6.21 4.14 -3.36
C GLY A 84 6.98 5.41 -3.73
N MET A 85 8.06 5.69 -3.00
CA MET A 85 8.79 6.95 -3.12
C MET A 85 9.31 7.24 -4.54
N GLY A 86 9.75 6.23 -5.29
CA GLY A 86 10.21 6.39 -6.67
C GLY A 86 9.09 6.78 -7.64
N LEU A 87 7.90 6.18 -7.48
CA LEU A 87 6.74 6.49 -8.31
C LEU A 87 6.21 7.90 -8.03
N ASN A 88 6.23 8.34 -6.77
CA ASN A 88 5.82 9.70 -6.41
C ASN A 88 6.80 10.76 -6.95
N ALA A 89 8.11 10.46 -6.98
CA ALA A 89 9.09 11.32 -7.62
C ALA A 89 8.87 11.41 -9.14
N PHE A 90 8.62 10.28 -9.81
CA PHE A 90 8.27 10.25 -11.23
C PHE A 90 6.98 11.03 -11.52
N PHE A 91 5.94 10.82 -10.72
CA PHE A 91 4.67 11.54 -10.81
C PHE A 91 4.87 13.05 -10.71
N ALA A 92 5.60 13.52 -9.69
CA ALA A 92 5.78 14.95 -9.46
C ALA A 92 6.68 15.60 -10.52
N PHE A 93 7.89 15.05 -10.70
CA PHE A 93 8.92 15.72 -11.49
C PHE A 93 8.79 15.45 -12.99
N SER A 94 8.40 14.24 -13.39
CA SER A 94 8.27 13.91 -14.82
C SER A 94 6.88 14.23 -15.34
N VAL A 95 5.83 13.72 -14.72
CA VAL A 95 4.46 13.84 -15.25
C VAL A 95 3.88 15.24 -15.02
N VAL A 96 3.87 15.71 -13.77
CA VAL A 96 3.21 16.98 -13.47
C VAL A 96 4.08 18.18 -13.87
N ILE A 97 5.33 18.22 -13.39
CA ILE A 97 6.22 19.36 -13.66
C ILE A 97 6.82 19.25 -15.07
N GLY A 98 7.38 18.09 -15.42
CA GLY A 98 8.09 17.90 -16.69
C GLY A 98 7.18 17.96 -17.93
N MET A 99 5.99 17.34 -17.87
CA MET A 99 5.03 17.33 -18.98
C MET A 99 3.94 18.41 -18.85
N GLY A 100 3.93 19.18 -17.76
CA GLY A 100 2.95 20.26 -17.53
C GLY A 100 1.51 19.77 -17.28
N ILE A 101 1.33 18.50 -16.91
CA ILE A 101 0.01 17.92 -16.67
C ILE A 101 -0.48 18.31 -15.27
N SER A 102 -1.70 18.83 -15.15
CA SER A 102 -2.28 19.14 -13.83
C SER A 102 -2.30 17.90 -12.93
N TRP A 103 -1.93 18.04 -11.65
CA TRP A 103 -1.87 16.93 -10.69
C TRP A 103 -3.21 16.20 -10.53
N GLN A 104 -4.35 16.88 -10.72
CA GLN A 104 -5.69 16.29 -10.68
C GLN A 104 -5.90 15.28 -11.82
N THR A 105 -5.51 15.65 -13.04
CA THR A 105 -5.56 14.77 -14.22
C THR A 105 -4.62 13.58 -14.04
N ALA A 106 -3.41 13.82 -13.55
CA ALA A 106 -2.45 12.76 -13.29
C ALA A 106 -2.95 11.77 -12.21
N LEU A 107 -3.56 12.27 -11.12
CA LEU A 107 -4.20 11.40 -10.11
C LEU A 107 -5.36 10.59 -10.66
N THR A 108 -6.13 11.15 -11.60
CA THR A 108 -7.21 10.42 -12.28
C THR A 108 -6.64 9.25 -13.10
N ALA A 109 -5.50 9.45 -13.78
CA ALA A 109 -4.81 8.38 -14.49
C ALA A 109 -4.34 7.26 -13.53
N VAL A 110 -3.74 7.63 -12.38
CA VAL A 110 -3.32 6.67 -11.34
C VAL A 110 -4.51 5.89 -10.78
N PHE A 111 -5.65 6.55 -10.59
CA PHE A 111 -6.87 5.89 -10.13
C PHE A 111 -7.39 4.87 -11.15
N ILE A 112 -7.42 5.24 -12.44
CA ILE A 112 -7.82 4.33 -13.53
C ILE A 112 -6.84 3.16 -13.64
N GLU A 113 -5.53 3.40 -13.52
CA GLU A 113 -4.50 2.36 -13.48
C GLU A 113 -4.79 1.36 -12.35
N GLY A 114 -5.13 1.84 -11.15
CA GLY A 114 -5.51 0.98 -10.02
C GLY A 114 -6.71 0.08 -10.33
N ILE A 115 -7.74 0.60 -11.00
CA ILE A 115 -8.90 -0.20 -11.44
C ILE A 115 -8.46 -1.25 -12.46
N ILE A 116 -7.68 -0.87 -13.46
CA ILE A 116 -7.15 -1.80 -14.48
C ILE A 116 -6.34 -2.91 -13.81
N PHE A 117 -5.48 -2.55 -12.85
CA PHE A 117 -4.65 -3.50 -12.11
C PHE A 117 -5.48 -4.50 -11.29
N ILE A 118 -6.56 -4.05 -10.65
CA ILE A 118 -7.51 -4.92 -9.94
C ILE A 118 -8.17 -5.88 -10.92
N LEU A 119 -8.67 -5.39 -12.07
CA LEU A 119 -9.29 -6.25 -13.08
C LEU A 119 -8.31 -7.30 -13.60
N LEU A 120 -7.08 -6.91 -13.95
CA LEU A 120 -6.05 -7.85 -14.40
C LEU A 120 -5.71 -8.92 -13.34
N SER A 121 -5.70 -8.53 -12.07
CA SER A 121 -5.45 -9.44 -10.94
C SER A 121 -6.60 -10.44 -10.76
N LEU A 122 -7.86 -9.99 -10.91
CA LEU A 122 -9.04 -10.84 -10.79
C LEU A 122 -9.19 -11.83 -11.95
N PHE A 123 -8.96 -11.37 -13.19
CA PHE A 123 -9.08 -12.21 -14.38
C PHE A 123 -7.87 -13.13 -14.61
N LYS A 124 -6.88 -13.11 -13.70
CA LYS A 124 -5.67 -13.94 -13.77
C LYS A 124 -5.08 -14.01 -15.18
N VAL A 125 -4.96 -12.86 -15.84
CA VAL A 125 -4.47 -12.80 -17.23
C VAL A 125 -3.08 -13.46 -17.39
N ARG A 126 -2.29 -13.48 -16.30
CA ARG A 126 -1.06 -14.28 -16.18
C ARG A 126 -1.24 -15.78 -16.46
N GLU A 127 -2.28 -16.43 -15.91
CA GLU A 127 -2.56 -17.85 -16.17
C GLU A 127 -3.07 -18.06 -17.60
N ALA A 128 -3.86 -17.12 -18.13
CA ALA A 128 -4.39 -17.19 -19.48
C ALA A 128 -3.28 -17.11 -20.55
N VAL A 129 -2.27 -16.25 -20.36
CA VAL A 129 -1.13 -16.14 -21.29
C VAL A 129 -0.23 -17.37 -21.22
N VAL A 130 0.02 -17.92 -20.03
CA VAL A 130 0.85 -19.14 -19.87
C VAL A 130 0.15 -20.39 -20.42
N ASN A 131 -1.17 -20.48 -20.33
CA ASN A 131 -1.93 -21.59 -20.94
C ASN A 131 -2.10 -21.44 -22.46
N ALA A 132 -1.87 -20.24 -23.01
CA ALA A 132 -1.98 -19.97 -24.44
C ALA A 132 -0.66 -20.18 -25.19
N ILE A 133 0.44 -20.47 -24.48
CA ILE A 133 1.77 -20.82 -25.01
C ILE A 133 2.05 -22.28 -24.68
#